data_AF-A0A2D9M8S2-F1
#
_entry.id   AF-A0A2D9M8S2-F1
#
_cell.length_a   1.000
_cell.length_b   1.000
_cell.length_c   1.000
_cell.angle_alpha   90.00
_cell.angle_beta   90.00
_cell.angle_gamma   90.00
#
_symmetry.space_group_name_H-M   'P 1'
#
loop_
_entity.id
_entity.type
_entity.pdbx_description
1 polymer ?
#
loop_
_entity_poly.entity_id
_entity_poly.type
_entity_poly.pdbx_seq_one_letter_code
_entity_poly.pdbx_strand_id
1 'polypeptide(L)'
;MRLLLIWLLIDAGSLKTEYPPQKQIVEAASEYPWPVVRSLSVAWCESYHNPRAFNGVDNGAWQINQDYWGSRIFGRLWEKRFEIEANAAMAFHIWSVNENFLWWTCGRK
;
A
#
# COMPACT_ATOMS: atom_id res chain seq x y z
N MET A 1 -17.67 -14.27 -1.32
CA MET A 1 -18.75 -13.37 -1.82
C MET A 1 -19.27 -12.35 -0.80
N ARG A 2 -19.44 -12.69 0.50
CA ARG A 2 -19.94 -11.75 1.53
C ARG A 2 -19.04 -10.55 1.86
N LEU A 3 -17.73 -10.64 1.61
CA LEU A 3 -16.76 -9.57 1.93
C LEU A 3 -16.68 -8.46 0.87
N LEU A 4 -17.21 -8.67 -0.33
CA LEU A 4 -17.24 -7.66 -1.41
C LEU A 4 -18.29 -6.57 -1.16
N LEU A 5 -19.38 -6.91 -0.47
CA LEU A 5 -20.47 -5.99 -0.15
C LEU A 5 -20.07 -4.92 0.87
N ILE A 6 -19.16 -5.23 1.79
CA ILE A 6 -18.67 -4.26 2.77
C ILE A 6 -17.76 -3.21 2.09
N TRP A 7 -16.97 -3.63 1.10
CA TRP A 7 -16.18 -2.71 0.28
C TRP A 7 -17.04 -1.78 -0.55
N LEU A 8 -18.10 -2.28 -1.19
CA LEU A 8 -19.08 -1.46 -1.92
C LEU A 8 -19.78 -0.41 -1.03
N LEU A 9 -19.96 -0.68 0.27
CA LEU A 9 -20.57 0.26 1.21
C LEU A 9 -19.59 1.34 1.70
N ILE A 10 -18.30 1.01 1.84
CA ILE A 10 -17.24 2.00 2.09
C ILE A 10 -17.04 2.89 0.85
N ASP A 11 -17.17 2.30 -0.34
CA ASP A 11 -17.12 3.01 -1.63
C ASP A 11 -18.27 4.02 -1.75
N ALA A 12 -19.48 3.67 -1.27
CA ALA A 12 -20.63 4.57 -1.26
C ALA A 12 -20.46 5.81 -0.37
N GLY A 13 -19.64 5.73 0.69
CA GLY A 13 -19.25 6.89 1.51
C GLY A 13 -18.12 7.73 0.89
N SER A 14 -17.42 7.18 -0.10
CA SER A 14 -16.24 7.74 -0.77
C SER A 14 -16.56 8.33 -2.16
N LEU A 15 -17.82 8.22 -2.61
CA LEU A 15 -18.38 8.70 -3.89
C LEU A 15 -18.20 10.21 -4.18
N LYS A 16 -17.55 10.98 -3.31
CA LYS A 16 -17.28 12.41 -3.49
C LYS A 16 -15.80 12.79 -3.55
N THR A 17 -14.87 11.83 -3.61
CA THR A 17 -13.46 12.15 -3.75
C THR A 17 -12.88 11.47 -4.99
N GLU A 18 -12.68 12.25 -6.07
CA GLU A 18 -11.83 11.90 -7.24
C GLU A 18 -10.34 11.68 -6.86
N TYR A 19 -10.05 11.55 -5.57
CA TYR A 19 -8.72 11.48 -4.99
C TYR A 19 -8.72 10.38 -3.94
N PRO A 20 -7.75 9.44 -3.94
CA PRO A 20 -6.63 9.21 -4.88
C PRO A 20 -6.91 8.02 -5.82
N PRO A 21 -5.99 7.54 -6.70
CA PRO A 21 -6.29 6.50 -7.70
C PRO A 21 -6.58 5.12 -7.07
N GLN A 22 -7.81 4.98 -6.57
CA GLN A 22 -8.34 3.77 -5.94
C GLN A 22 -8.18 2.57 -6.86
N LYS A 23 -8.52 2.74 -8.14
CA LYS A 23 -8.49 1.66 -9.13
C LYS A 23 -7.08 1.11 -9.35
N GLN A 24 -6.09 1.97 -9.58
CA GLN A 24 -4.71 1.53 -9.88
C GLN A 24 -4.05 0.86 -8.67
N ILE A 25 -4.34 1.35 -7.46
CA ILE A 25 -3.83 0.71 -6.23
C ILE A 25 -4.51 -0.64 -5.99
N VAL A 26 -5.82 -0.75 -6.27
CA VAL A 26 -6.53 -2.05 -6.23
C VAL A 26 -5.95 -3.03 -7.24
N GLU A 27 -5.68 -2.59 -8.46
CA GLU A 27 -5.06 -3.41 -9.52
C GLU A 27 -3.68 -3.89 -9.07
N ALA A 28 -2.78 -2.98 -8.70
CA ALA A 28 -1.43 -3.33 -8.24
C ALA A 28 -1.43 -4.20 -6.98
N ALA A 29 -2.36 -3.98 -6.04
CA ALA A 29 -2.52 -4.84 -4.88
C ALA A 29 -2.97 -6.25 -5.26
N SER A 30 -3.73 -6.41 -6.34
CA SER A 30 -4.28 -7.70 -6.76
C SER A 30 -3.30 -8.56 -7.55
N GLU A 31 -2.13 -8.03 -7.93
CA GLU A 31 -1.09 -8.76 -8.69
C GLU A 31 -0.32 -9.79 -7.84
N TYR A 32 -0.38 -9.69 -6.52
CA TYR A 32 0.47 -10.46 -5.61
C TYR A 32 -0.30 -11.44 -4.70
N PRO A 33 0.29 -12.60 -4.36
CA PRO A 33 -0.36 -13.65 -3.55
C PRO A 33 -0.36 -13.36 -2.02
N TRP A 34 -0.62 -12.11 -1.62
CA TRP A 34 -0.88 -11.72 -0.24
C TRP A 34 -2.39 -11.59 0.05
N PRO A 35 -2.82 -11.43 1.32
CA PRO A 35 -4.21 -11.09 1.61
C PRO A 35 -4.60 -9.70 1.09
N VAL A 36 -5.12 -9.62 -0.14
CA VAL A 36 -5.39 -8.36 -0.86
C VAL A 36 -6.21 -7.33 -0.08
N VAL A 37 -7.30 -7.77 0.58
CA VAL A 37 -8.16 -6.88 1.40
C VAL A 37 -7.37 -6.22 2.51
N ARG A 38 -6.50 -7.00 3.14
CA ARG A 38 -5.66 -6.51 4.20
C ARG A 38 -4.67 -5.52 3.57
N SER A 39 -4.07 -5.82 2.41
CA SER A 39 -3.06 -4.95 1.73
C SER A 39 -3.61 -3.56 1.48
N LEU A 40 -4.82 -3.52 0.91
CA LEU A 40 -5.57 -2.29 0.70
C LEU A 40 -5.88 -1.55 2.01
N SER A 41 -6.16 -2.29 3.08
CA SER A 41 -6.39 -1.68 4.38
C SER A 41 -5.16 -0.95 4.91
N VAL A 42 -3.92 -1.46 4.71
CA VAL A 42 -2.73 -0.68 5.09
C VAL A 42 -2.51 0.48 4.15
N ALA A 43 -2.62 0.29 2.83
CA ALA A 43 -2.39 1.40 1.91
C ALA A 43 -3.36 2.56 2.19
N TRP A 44 -4.61 2.27 2.57
CA TRP A 44 -5.58 3.27 3.01
C TRP A 44 -5.18 3.92 4.33
N CYS A 45 -4.80 3.12 5.32
CA CYS A 45 -4.38 3.59 6.64
C CYS A 45 -3.13 4.48 6.58
N GLU A 46 -2.17 4.11 5.74
CA GLU A 46 -0.84 4.70 5.67
C GLU A 46 -0.75 5.96 4.82
N SER A 47 -1.45 5.95 3.68
CA SER A 47 -1.33 7.01 2.70
C SER A 47 -2.67 7.56 2.24
N TYR A 48 -3.79 7.07 2.78
CA TYR A 48 -5.11 7.25 2.19
C TYR A 48 -5.14 6.83 0.71
N HIS A 49 -4.36 5.81 0.32
CA HIS A 49 -4.11 5.42 -1.08
C HIS A 49 -3.39 6.50 -1.92
N ASN A 50 -2.65 7.43 -1.33
CA ASN A 50 -1.86 8.39 -2.10
C ASN A 50 -0.52 7.77 -2.55
N PRO A 51 -0.29 7.55 -3.86
CA PRO A 51 0.95 6.95 -4.35
C PRO A 51 2.19 7.85 -4.17
N ARG A 52 1.98 9.14 -3.89
CA ARG A 52 3.03 10.12 -3.63
C ARG A 52 3.13 10.51 -2.16
N ALA A 53 2.50 9.76 -1.25
CA ALA A 53 2.62 10.03 0.17
C ALA A 53 4.08 9.95 0.63
N PHE A 54 4.49 10.94 1.42
CA PHE A 54 5.83 11.03 2.00
C PHE A 54 5.75 11.75 3.36
N ASN A 55 6.23 11.10 4.41
CA ASN A 55 6.18 11.62 5.78
C ASN A 55 7.57 12.00 6.36
N GLY A 56 8.60 12.06 5.51
CA GLY A 56 9.99 12.30 5.90
C GLY A 56 10.89 11.08 5.72
N VAL A 57 10.37 9.87 5.95
CA VAL A 57 11.14 8.61 5.81
C VAL A 57 10.37 7.50 5.10
N ASP A 58 9.04 7.52 5.12
CA ASP A 58 8.20 6.50 4.50
C ASP A 58 7.62 6.99 3.18
N ASN A 59 7.56 6.10 2.19
CA ASN A 59 7.35 6.48 0.79
C ASN A 59 6.26 5.66 0.10
N GLY A 60 5.38 6.36 -0.61
CA GLY A 60 4.38 5.79 -1.51
C GLY A 60 3.14 5.24 -0.83
N ALA A 61 2.31 4.53 -1.59
CA ALA A 61 0.99 4.07 -1.15
C ALA A 61 1.05 3.13 0.08
N TRP A 62 2.08 2.29 0.17
CA TRP A 62 2.31 1.37 1.29
C TRP A 62 3.32 1.90 2.32
N GLN A 63 3.71 3.18 2.24
CA GLN A 63 4.61 3.86 3.20
C GLN A 63 5.87 3.02 3.52
N ILE A 64 6.66 2.70 2.49
CA ILE A 64 7.88 1.92 2.66
C ILE A 64 8.97 2.79 3.28
N ASN A 65 9.50 2.33 4.42
CA ASN A 65 10.53 3.05 5.16
C ASN A 65 11.89 3.00 4.44
N GLN A 66 12.44 4.16 4.15
CA GLN A 66 13.70 4.30 3.41
C GLN A 66 14.94 3.83 4.18
N ASP A 67 14.92 3.95 5.52
CA ASP A 67 16.09 3.68 6.36
C ASP A 67 16.30 2.16 6.49
N TYR A 68 15.21 1.39 6.49
CA TYR A 68 15.27 -0.08 6.53
C TYR A 68 15.33 -0.71 5.14
N TRP A 69 14.52 -0.21 4.20
CA TRP A 69 14.25 -0.89 2.94
C TRP A 69 14.70 -0.12 1.69
N GLY A 70 15.31 1.06 1.82
CA GLY A 70 15.58 1.96 0.71
C GLY A 70 16.55 1.44 -0.37
N SER A 71 17.31 2.34 -0.97
CA SER A 71 18.23 2.01 -2.08
C SER A 71 19.22 0.88 -1.77
N ARG A 72 19.59 0.69 -0.50
CA ARG A 72 20.45 -0.41 -0.05
C ARG A 72 19.84 -1.79 -0.33
N ILE A 73 18.53 -1.95 -0.19
CA ILE A 73 17.84 -3.24 -0.39
C ILE A 73 17.25 -3.32 -1.79
N PHE A 74 16.55 -2.27 -2.24
CA PHE A 74 15.83 -2.29 -3.52
C PHE A 74 16.62 -1.74 -4.71
N GLY A 75 17.80 -1.17 -4.51
CA GLY A 75 18.63 -0.64 -5.59
C GLY A 75 17.86 0.34 -6.47
N ARG A 76 17.89 0.11 -7.79
CA ARG A 76 17.19 0.95 -8.78
C ARG A 76 15.67 0.93 -8.66
N LEU A 77 15.08 -0.13 -8.09
CA LEU A 77 13.63 -0.18 -7.89
C LEU A 77 13.17 0.91 -6.90
N TRP A 78 14.04 1.29 -5.95
CA TRP A 78 13.78 2.38 -5.00
C TRP A 78 13.59 3.75 -5.67
N GLU A 79 14.24 3.99 -6.81
CA GLU A 79 14.09 5.23 -7.56
C GLU A 79 12.63 5.41 -8.03
N LYS A 80 11.91 4.30 -8.20
CA LYS A 80 10.51 4.21 -8.61
C LYS A 80 9.52 4.10 -7.46
N ARG A 81 9.93 4.38 -6.22
CA ARG A 81 9.09 4.19 -5.02
C ARG A 81 7.73 4.91 -4.99
N PHE A 82 7.51 5.89 -5.87
CA PHE A 82 6.23 6.57 -6.03
C PHE A 82 5.40 6.08 -7.23
N GLU A 83 5.97 5.18 -8.05
CA GLU A 83 5.21 4.41 -9.04
C GLU A 83 4.42 3.32 -8.28
N ILE A 84 3.14 3.17 -8.59
CA ILE A 84 2.21 2.33 -7.81
C ILE A 84 2.66 0.86 -7.83
N GLU A 85 3.00 0.37 -9.01
CA GLU A 85 3.39 -1.00 -9.28
C GLU A 85 4.73 -1.34 -8.60
N ALA A 86 5.69 -0.40 -8.66
CA ALA A 86 6.97 -0.57 -7.98
C ALA A 86 6.81 -0.53 -6.45
N ASN A 87 5.96 0.36 -5.92
CA ASN A 87 5.67 0.41 -4.48
C ASN A 87 4.96 -0.87 -4.02
N ALA A 88 4.00 -1.39 -4.79
CA ALA A 88 3.34 -2.66 -4.52
C ALA A 88 4.32 -3.85 -4.54
N ALA A 89 5.22 -3.91 -5.54
CA ALA A 89 6.25 -4.94 -5.64
C ALA A 89 7.17 -4.97 -4.41
N MET A 90 7.63 -3.79 -3.99
CA MET A 90 8.48 -3.65 -2.81
C MET A 90 7.72 -4.01 -1.54
N ALA A 91 6.48 -3.55 -1.38
CA ALA A 91 5.63 -3.90 -0.24
C ALA A 91 5.38 -5.41 -0.14
N PHE A 92 5.12 -6.07 -1.28
CA PHE A 92 4.96 -7.52 -1.33
C PHE A 92 6.25 -8.26 -0.97
N HIS A 93 7.40 -7.82 -1.49
CA HIS A 93 8.68 -8.40 -1.11
C HIS A 93 8.86 -8.38 0.41
N ILE A 94 8.64 -7.21 1.02
CA ILE A 94 8.77 -7.03 2.47
C ILE A 94 7.81 -7.94 3.24
N TRP A 95 6.56 -8.07 2.77
CA TRP A 95 5.58 -8.99 3.34
C TRP A 95 6.05 -10.45 3.27
N SER A 96 6.56 -10.86 2.10
CA SER A 96 6.98 -12.24 1.83
C SER A 96 8.18 -12.70 2.65
N VAL A 97 9.15 -11.80 2.90
CA VAL A 97 10.37 -12.15 3.64
C VAL A 97 10.18 -12.13 5.16
N ASN A 98 9.07 -11.58 5.66
CA ASN A 98 8.82 -11.46 7.08
C ASN A 98 7.71 -12.35 7.63
N GLU A 99 6.91 -13.05 6.81
CA GLU A 99 5.67 -13.85 7.12
C GLU A 99 4.60 -13.18 8.03
N ASN A 100 5.00 -12.11 8.71
CA ASN A 100 4.44 -11.32 9.78
C ASN A 100 5.08 -9.93 9.65
N PHE A 101 5.18 -9.38 8.43
CA PHE A 101 5.33 -7.94 8.31
C PHE A 101 4.18 -7.36 9.10
N LEU A 102 4.38 -7.00 10.38
CA LEU A 102 3.33 -6.58 11.30
C LEU A 102 2.80 -5.31 10.70
N TRP A 103 1.77 -5.53 9.89
CA TRP A 103 1.07 -4.62 9.04
C TRP A 103 0.96 -3.31 9.79
N TRP A 104 1.81 -2.36 9.40
CA TRP A 104 1.82 -0.98 9.85
C TRP A 104 0.40 -0.58 10.30
N THR A 105 0.17 -0.60 11.62
CA THR A 105 -1.17 -0.41 12.17
C THR A 105 -1.41 1.06 12.43
N CYS A 106 -1.30 1.97 11.45
CA CYS A 106 -1.66 3.39 11.64
C CYS A 106 -1.09 4.02 12.95
N GLY A 107 0.08 3.57 13.43
CA GLY A 107 0.61 3.97 14.74
C GLY A 107 -0.32 3.76 15.95
N ARG A 108 -1.39 2.97 15.87
CA ARG A 108 -2.20 2.60 17.04
C ARG A 108 -1.42 1.56 17.85
N LYS A 109 -0.80 2.04 18.93
CA LYS A 109 -0.38 1.22 20.07
C LYS A 109 -1.59 0.54 20.69
#